data_AF-A0AA86ICJ8-F1
#
_entry.id   AF-A0AA86ICJ8-F1
#
_cell.length_a   1.000
_cell.length_b   1.000
_cell.length_c   1.000
_cell.angle_alpha   90.00
_cell.angle_beta   90.00
_cell.angle_gamma   90.00
#
_symmetry.space_group_name_H-M   'P 1'
#
loop_
_entity.id
_entity.type
_entity.pdbx_description
1 polymer ?
#
loop_
_entity_poly.entity_id
_entity_poly.type
_entity_poly.pdbx_seq_one_letter_code
_entity_poly.pdbx_strand_id
1 'polypeptide(L)'
;MIALHTLLCADTPDDTPVCFDETTTMTRGMFRAHVAACIAAWSDRPANRYALCIDDPFAFACALFALLASGKAVVIPASSAPAYLASIADAYDSALTDGDMEGIISQAAQPPGAALLRPIAPHAPITLYTSGSSAAPKAIHKTLAQFDAEVRTLEDHWGEWIGPGAILASVPHHHIYGLLFRIFWPLASGRAFGRRTYAEPHALQTALTRRETAAIVSSPAQLARWPSLPGFDTLSPLPAAVFSSGGPLDEAAAATFAAAHGTAPTEIYGSTETGGIAWRRRNESDAWQAFANVAVRREADGALSVRSPHLGHPDWHRTDDAAEFDDAGRFRLRGRMDRIVKLDGKRVSLPEIENWLGLHPYVAQSAAVLLPGASRERLGVLSALTSSGVEALRQHGRIGLAKTLRRHLAAYVAPTLIPRKWRFRMSLPVDARGKLPASAVAASFAAGRKGFEMLSHVRDAEGDHYELRVPPELVHFRGHFPGLPILPGVVLVDWIACLAAELADSTRSIRSIDQLKFMAPVPPAALVSVQLAHEPQRYRVRFRARLGTRECASGALVYREAD
;
A
#
# COMPACT_ATOMS: atom_id res chain seq x y z
N MET A 1 -2.43 15.44 27.70
CA MET A 1 -3.16 15.05 26.48
C MET A 1 -4.67 15.25 26.69
N ILE A 2 -5.38 15.69 25.65
CA ILE A 2 -6.84 15.82 25.60
C ILE A 2 -7.44 14.52 25.07
N ALA A 3 -8.47 14.00 25.71
CA ALA A 3 -9.19 12.84 25.19
C ALA A 3 -9.94 13.19 23.89
N LEU A 4 -9.94 12.29 22.91
CA LEU A 4 -10.56 12.54 21.59
C LEU A 4 -12.03 12.92 21.70
N HIS A 5 -12.75 12.29 22.63
CA HIS A 5 -14.17 12.54 22.85
C HIS A 5 -14.48 13.91 23.47
N THR A 6 -13.50 14.57 24.08
CA THR A 6 -13.60 15.94 24.61
C THR A 6 -12.86 16.98 23.77
N LEU A 7 -12.23 16.58 22.66
CA LEU A 7 -11.33 17.42 21.87
C LEU A 7 -11.96 18.76 21.46
N LEU A 8 -13.25 18.74 21.11
CA LEU A 8 -13.96 19.91 20.61
C LEU A 8 -14.21 20.98 21.70
N CYS A 9 -14.36 20.55 22.95
CA CYS A 9 -14.74 21.42 24.08
C CYS A 9 -13.64 21.58 25.14
N ALA A 10 -12.46 20.98 24.95
CA ALA A 10 -11.34 21.11 25.87
C ALA A 10 -10.87 22.57 26.00
N ASP A 11 -10.45 23.00 27.18
CA ASP A 11 -9.92 24.35 27.35
C ASP A 11 -8.48 24.40 26.80
N THR A 12 -8.34 24.88 25.57
CA THR A 12 -7.05 25.01 24.87
C THR A 12 -7.01 26.31 24.09
N PRO A 13 -5.86 27.01 24.02
CA PRO A 13 -5.71 28.24 23.26
C PRO A 13 -6.09 28.06 21.78
N ASP A 14 -6.89 28.98 21.25
CA ASP A 14 -7.38 28.92 19.88
C ASP A 14 -6.28 29.14 18.83
N ASP A 15 -5.14 29.71 19.21
CA ASP A 15 -3.94 29.90 18.39
C ASP A 15 -3.05 28.65 18.32
N THR A 16 -3.34 27.61 19.12
CA THR A 16 -2.60 26.34 19.11
C THR A 16 -2.56 25.76 17.67
N PRO A 17 -1.38 25.53 17.08
CA PRO A 17 -1.26 24.92 15.76
C PRO A 17 -1.84 23.50 15.72
N VAL A 18 -2.70 23.23 14.73
CA VAL A 18 -3.32 21.90 14.53
C VAL A 18 -2.84 21.27 13.24
N CYS A 19 -2.77 22.05 12.17
CA CYS A 19 -2.32 21.58 10.87
C CYS A 19 -1.55 22.69 10.18
N PHE A 20 -0.69 22.32 9.25
CA PHE A 20 0.10 23.28 8.48
C PHE A 20 0.25 22.83 7.04
N ASP A 21 0.35 23.80 6.16
CA ASP A 21 0.92 23.65 4.83
C ASP A 21 2.23 24.47 4.73
N GLU A 22 2.69 24.77 3.51
CA GLU A 22 3.93 25.52 3.31
C GLU A 22 3.79 27.03 3.60
N THR A 23 2.59 27.58 3.62
CA THR A 23 2.37 29.03 3.73
C THR A 23 1.47 29.42 4.90
N THR A 24 0.72 28.47 5.43
CA THR A 24 -0.40 28.68 6.33
C THR A 24 -0.35 27.68 7.48
N THR A 25 -0.65 28.16 8.68
CA THR A 25 -0.89 27.31 9.85
C THR A 25 -2.37 27.40 10.22
N MET A 26 -3.04 26.27 10.25
CA MET A 26 -4.41 26.17 10.74
C MET A 26 -4.39 25.91 12.24
N THR A 27 -5.12 26.74 12.97
CA THR A 27 -5.13 26.73 14.43
C THR A 27 -6.30 25.92 14.99
N ARG A 28 -6.31 25.73 16.31
CA ARG A 28 -7.41 25.09 17.04
C ARG A 28 -8.74 25.84 16.87
N GLY A 29 -8.71 27.17 16.91
CA GLY A 29 -9.89 28.01 16.66
C GLY A 29 -10.45 27.80 15.25
N MET A 30 -9.60 27.72 14.23
CA MET A 30 -10.02 27.41 12.86
C MET A 30 -10.60 25.99 12.76
N PHE A 31 -9.96 25.00 13.36
CA PHE A 31 -10.47 23.62 13.41
C PHE A 31 -11.88 23.58 14.03
N ARG A 32 -12.07 24.22 15.18
CA ARG A 32 -13.37 24.35 15.86
C ARG A 32 -14.41 25.05 15.01
N ALA A 33 -14.05 26.14 14.34
CA ALA A 33 -14.96 26.87 13.47
C ALA A 33 -15.44 26.01 12.29
N HIS A 34 -14.53 25.31 11.63
CA HIS A 34 -14.88 24.39 10.54
C HIS A 34 -15.73 23.20 11.00
N VAL A 35 -15.40 22.61 12.16
CA VAL A 35 -16.23 21.54 12.75
C VAL A 35 -17.64 22.05 13.04
N ALA A 36 -17.79 23.22 13.65
CA ALA A 36 -19.09 23.80 13.95
C ALA A 36 -19.90 24.13 12.69
N ALA A 37 -19.26 24.62 11.62
CA ALA A 37 -19.90 24.81 10.32
C ALA A 37 -20.39 23.49 9.71
N CYS A 38 -19.59 22.42 9.82
CA CYS A 38 -19.99 21.08 9.36
C CYS A 38 -21.15 20.51 10.18
N ILE A 39 -21.15 20.70 11.51
CA ILE A 39 -22.26 20.31 12.40
C ILE A 39 -23.55 21.01 11.95
N ALA A 40 -23.51 22.33 11.71
CA ALA A 40 -24.67 23.08 11.23
C ALA A 40 -25.17 22.59 9.87
N ALA A 41 -24.28 22.16 8.97
CA ALA A 41 -24.65 21.69 7.63
C ALA A 41 -25.26 20.27 7.61
N TRP A 42 -24.95 19.42 8.59
CA TRP A 42 -25.25 17.98 8.51
C TRP A 42 -26.10 17.42 9.66
N SER A 43 -26.24 18.11 10.79
CA SER A 43 -27.00 17.58 11.95
C SER A 43 -28.42 17.17 11.58
N ASP A 44 -29.11 18.02 10.81
CA ASP A 44 -30.51 17.82 10.43
C ASP A 44 -30.69 16.95 9.17
N ARG A 45 -29.60 16.46 8.56
CA ARG A 45 -29.70 15.58 7.39
C ARG A 45 -30.18 14.19 7.82
N PRO A 46 -31.02 13.52 7.00
CA PRO A 46 -31.60 12.23 7.35
C PRO A 46 -30.61 11.05 7.29
N ALA A 47 -29.52 11.18 6.53
CA ALA A 47 -28.48 10.16 6.48
C ALA A 47 -27.80 9.98 7.85
N ASN A 48 -27.48 8.73 8.21
CA ASN A 48 -26.88 8.39 9.49
C ASN A 48 -25.47 7.83 9.37
N ARG A 49 -25.15 7.16 8.26
CA ARG A 49 -23.85 6.55 7.99
C ARG A 49 -23.18 7.29 6.83
N TYR A 50 -22.02 7.86 7.09
CA TYR A 50 -21.30 8.67 6.11
C TYR A 50 -19.97 8.05 5.72
N ALA A 51 -19.76 7.82 4.43
CA ALA A 51 -18.46 7.45 3.88
C ALA A 51 -17.58 8.71 3.72
N LEU A 52 -16.43 8.75 4.38
CA LEU A 52 -15.47 9.85 4.25
C LEU A 52 -14.49 9.59 3.11
N CYS A 53 -14.74 10.21 1.95
CA CYS A 53 -13.89 10.16 0.76
C CYS A 53 -13.19 11.51 0.56
N ILE A 54 -12.53 12.01 1.62
CA ILE A 54 -11.87 13.32 1.67
C ILE A 54 -10.35 13.09 1.73
N ASP A 55 -9.63 13.60 0.73
CA ASP A 55 -8.17 13.45 0.60
C ASP A 55 -7.39 14.53 1.37
N ASP A 56 -8.00 15.69 1.63
CA ASP A 56 -7.42 16.70 2.52
C ASP A 56 -7.52 16.25 4.00
N PRO A 57 -6.39 16.08 4.73
CA PRO A 57 -6.43 15.52 6.09
C PRO A 57 -7.07 16.47 7.12
N PHE A 58 -7.01 17.79 6.88
CA PHE A 58 -7.59 18.77 7.80
C PHE A 58 -9.10 18.83 7.62
N ALA A 59 -9.58 18.90 6.38
CA ALA A 59 -11.00 18.79 6.04
C ALA A 59 -11.57 17.45 6.49
N PHE A 60 -10.84 16.34 6.27
CA PHE A 60 -11.21 15.02 6.78
C PHE A 60 -11.39 15.01 8.29
N ALA A 61 -10.43 15.59 9.04
CA ALA A 61 -10.54 15.70 10.49
C ALA A 61 -11.75 16.53 10.91
N CYS A 62 -12.00 17.68 10.27
CA CYS A 62 -13.18 18.50 10.53
C CYS A 62 -14.48 17.70 10.31
N ALA A 63 -14.58 16.99 9.18
CA ALA A 63 -15.75 16.20 8.84
C ALA A 63 -15.99 15.05 9.84
N LEU A 64 -14.92 14.31 10.16
CA LEU A 64 -14.93 13.21 11.10
C LEU A 64 -15.47 13.63 12.47
N PHE A 65 -14.90 14.68 13.06
CA PHE A 65 -15.34 15.14 14.38
C PHE A 65 -16.74 15.77 14.34
N ALA A 66 -17.12 16.45 13.27
CA ALA A 66 -18.46 17.01 13.11
C ALA A 66 -19.55 15.93 13.04
N LEU A 67 -19.32 14.87 12.25
CA LEU A 67 -20.25 13.75 12.14
C LEU A 67 -20.42 13.02 13.47
N LEU A 68 -19.31 12.71 14.14
CA LEU A 68 -19.35 12.04 15.45
C LEU A 68 -20.04 12.91 16.51
N ALA A 69 -19.80 14.22 16.53
CA ALA A 69 -20.49 15.18 17.42
C ALA A 69 -21.99 15.30 17.11
N SER A 70 -22.37 15.09 15.85
CA SER A 70 -23.77 15.07 15.41
C SER A 70 -24.45 13.70 15.63
N GLY A 71 -23.81 12.76 16.32
CA GLY A 71 -24.34 11.41 16.57
C GLY A 71 -24.42 10.52 15.33
N LYS A 72 -23.72 10.89 14.25
CA LYS A 72 -23.67 10.13 12.99
C LYS A 72 -22.56 9.08 13.05
N ALA A 73 -22.76 7.97 12.33
CA ALA A 73 -21.78 6.91 12.20
C ALA A 73 -20.83 7.21 11.03
N VAL A 74 -19.54 6.99 11.26
CA VAL A 74 -18.52 7.24 10.25
C VAL A 74 -18.05 5.94 9.62
N VAL A 75 -17.96 5.93 8.29
CA VAL A 75 -17.39 4.86 7.47
C VAL A 75 -16.15 5.42 6.76
N ILE A 76 -15.01 4.78 6.97
CA ILE A 76 -13.76 5.14 6.30
C ILE A 76 -13.46 4.03 5.29
N PRO A 77 -13.67 4.27 3.99
CA PRO A 77 -13.43 3.28 2.96
C PRO A 77 -11.92 3.03 2.79
N ALA A 78 -11.57 1.84 2.29
CA ALA A 78 -10.19 1.52 2.00
C ALA A 78 -9.68 2.23 0.72
N SER A 79 -10.60 2.70 -0.14
CA SER A 79 -10.31 3.44 -1.37
C SER A 79 -11.53 4.29 -1.73
N SER A 80 -11.31 5.46 -2.32
CA SER A 80 -12.34 6.32 -2.91
C SER A 80 -12.71 5.92 -4.35
N ALA A 81 -12.12 4.84 -4.90
CA ALA A 81 -12.40 4.42 -6.27
C ALA A 81 -13.89 4.07 -6.45
N PRO A 82 -14.57 4.54 -7.52
CA PRO A 82 -16.01 4.35 -7.70
C PRO A 82 -16.46 2.88 -7.63
N ALA A 83 -15.71 1.98 -8.25
CA ALA A 83 -16.02 0.54 -8.23
C ALA A 83 -15.89 -0.07 -6.81
N TYR A 84 -14.96 0.45 -6.01
CA TYR A 84 -14.80 0.03 -4.63
C TYR A 84 -15.95 0.55 -3.76
N LEU A 85 -16.29 1.83 -3.88
CA LEU A 85 -17.43 2.42 -3.15
C LEU A 85 -18.74 1.71 -3.48
N ALA A 86 -18.97 1.38 -4.75
CA ALA A 86 -20.12 0.57 -5.17
C ALA A 86 -20.14 -0.82 -4.49
N SER A 87 -18.98 -1.43 -4.23
CA SER A 87 -18.90 -2.74 -3.54
C SER A 87 -19.25 -2.69 -2.05
N ILE A 88 -19.32 -1.50 -1.46
CA ILE A 88 -19.69 -1.28 -0.05
C ILE A 88 -20.86 -0.30 0.07
N ALA A 89 -21.68 -0.15 -0.97
CA ALA A 89 -22.76 0.83 -1.02
C ALA A 89 -23.77 0.66 0.13
N ASP A 90 -24.01 -0.58 0.57
CA ASP A 90 -24.91 -0.87 1.70
C ASP A 90 -24.37 -0.42 3.06
N ALA A 91 -23.08 -0.06 3.14
CA ALA A 91 -22.42 0.32 4.38
C ALA A 91 -22.67 1.77 4.80
N TYR A 92 -23.06 2.63 3.86
CA TYR A 92 -23.23 4.07 4.09
C TYR A 92 -24.48 4.61 3.37
N ASP A 93 -25.03 5.70 3.88
CA ASP A 93 -26.22 6.36 3.31
C ASP A 93 -25.81 7.54 2.40
N SER A 94 -24.66 8.16 2.68
CA SER A 94 -24.12 9.28 1.93
C SER A 94 -22.59 9.25 1.94
N ALA A 95 -21.95 9.78 0.90
CA ALA A 95 -20.51 9.94 0.83
C ALA A 95 -20.17 11.43 0.85
N LEU A 96 -19.12 11.81 1.59
CA LEU A 96 -18.56 13.15 1.61
C LEU A 96 -17.23 13.16 0.85
N THR A 97 -17.02 14.19 0.04
CA THR A 97 -15.84 14.40 -0.79
C THR A 97 -15.16 15.73 -0.46
N ASP A 98 -13.96 15.96 -0.98
CA ASP A 98 -13.28 17.27 -0.83
C ASP A 98 -14.14 18.44 -1.35
N GLY A 99 -14.94 18.24 -2.41
CA GLY A 99 -15.83 19.27 -2.95
C GLY A 99 -16.97 19.65 -2.00
N ASP A 100 -17.50 18.68 -1.24
CA ASP A 100 -18.50 18.96 -0.20
C ASP A 100 -17.90 19.80 0.94
N MET A 101 -16.62 19.56 1.24
CA MET A 101 -15.90 20.28 2.29
C MET A 101 -15.53 21.70 1.88
N GLU A 102 -15.10 21.91 0.63
CA GLU A 102 -14.71 23.24 0.13
C GLU A 102 -15.83 24.26 0.31
N GLY A 103 -17.07 23.90 -0.06
CA GLY A 103 -18.22 24.78 0.10
C GLY A 103 -18.52 25.17 1.54
N ILE A 104 -18.34 24.25 2.50
CA ILE A 104 -18.59 24.51 3.93
C ILE A 104 -17.45 25.32 4.54
N ILE A 105 -16.20 24.99 4.20
CA ILE A 105 -15.01 25.67 4.70
C ILE A 105 -14.96 27.12 4.20
N SER A 106 -15.26 27.38 2.93
CA SER A 106 -15.30 28.74 2.38
C SER A 106 -16.36 29.63 3.04
N GLN A 107 -17.43 29.04 3.59
CA GLN A 107 -18.49 29.76 4.29
C GLN A 107 -18.21 29.96 5.79
N ALA A 108 -17.19 29.29 6.34
CA ALA A 108 -16.79 29.40 7.74
C ALA A 108 -15.98 30.70 7.98
N ALA A 109 -16.58 31.86 7.70
CA ALA A 109 -15.90 33.14 7.76
C ALA A 109 -15.85 33.78 9.17
N GLN A 110 -16.38 33.14 10.21
CA GLN A 110 -16.31 33.57 11.62
C GLN A 110 -16.39 32.35 12.56
N PRO A 111 -15.77 32.37 13.76
CA PRO A 111 -16.00 31.31 14.74
C PRO A 111 -17.50 31.28 15.11
N PRO A 112 -18.22 30.17 14.89
CA PRO A 112 -19.58 30.04 15.39
C PRO A 112 -19.57 30.14 16.92
N GLY A 113 -20.66 30.63 17.50
CA GLY A 113 -20.79 30.63 18.96
C GLY A 113 -20.51 29.22 19.52
N ALA A 114 -19.71 29.14 20.58
CA ALA A 114 -19.24 27.90 21.22
C ALA A 114 -20.34 26.88 21.60
N ALA A 115 -21.62 27.26 21.50
CA ALA A 115 -22.79 26.47 21.84
C ALA A 115 -22.99 25.17 21.02
N LEU A 116 -22.41 25.06 19.81
CA LEU A 116 -22.55 23.85 18.97
C LEU A 116 -21.51 22.76 19.27
N LEU A 117 -20.37 23.11 19.89
CA LEU A 117 -19.30 22.17 20.17
C LEU A 117 -19.57 21.46 21.49
N ARG A 118 -19.83 20.15 21.41
CA ARG A 118 -20.14 19.30 22.57
C ARG A 118 -19.19 18.11 22.65
N PRO A 119 -19.03 17.49 23.83
CA PRO A 119 -18.37 16.20 23.94
C PRO A 119 -19.04 15.18 23.02
N ILE A 120 -18.22 14.37 22.36
CA ILE A 120 -18.65 13.24 21.54
C ILE A 120 -18.88 12.05 22.48
N ALA A 121 -19.84 11.18 22.16
CA ALA A 121 -20.01 9.94 22.89
C ALA A 121 -18.72 9.08 22.77
N PRO A 122 -18.11 8.58 23.86
CA PRO A 122 -16.91 7.73 23.77
C PRO A 122 -17.12 6.48 22.91
N HIS A 123 -18.36 5.96 22.87
CA HIS A 123 -18.72 4.80 22.07
C HIS A 123 -19.17 5.13 20.63
N ALA A 124 -18.97 6.37 20.16
CA ALA A 124 -19.34 6.77 18.80
C ALA A 124 -18.66 5.83 17.78
N PRO A 125 -19.43 5.26 16.83
CA PRO A 125 -18.95 4.20 15.96
C PRO A 125 -18.15 4.74 14.77
N ILE A 126 -17.00 4.10 14.52
CA ILE A 126 -16.15 4.33 13.36
C ILE A 126 -15.90 2.96 12.70
N THR A 127 -16.34 2.83 11.46
CA THR A 127 -16.15 1.60 10.67
C THR A 127 -15.01 1.81 9.68
N LEU A 128 -13.96 1.02 9.81
CA LEU A 128 -12.82 1.00 8.90
C LEU A 128 -12.96 -0.16 7.92
N TYR A 129 -12.79 0.11 6.62
CA TYR A 129 -12.63 -0.97 5.66
C TYR A 129 -11.16 -1.28 5.39
N THR A 130 -10.84 -2.56 5.37
CA THR A 130 -9.49 -3.04 5.01
C THR A 130 -9.51 -3.69 3.64
N SER A 131 -8.42 -3.54 2.87
CA SER A 131 -8.20 -4.26 1.60
C SER A 131 -7.76 -5.70 1.86
N GLY A 132 -8.55 -6.43 2.65
CA GLY A 132 -8.29 -7.82 3.04
C GLY A 132 -7.98 -8.73 1.85
N SER A 133 -7.32 -9.85 2.14
CA SER A 133 -6.94 -10.91 1.19
C SER A 133 -8.13 -11.67 0.58
N SER A 134 -9.36 -11.37 1.00
CA SER A 134 -10.63 -11.94 0.53
C SER A 134 -11.22 -11.17 -0.67
N ALA A 135 -12.03 -11.85 -1.47
CA ALA A 135 -12.72 -11.26 -2.63
C ALA A 135 -13.76 -10.16 -2.26
N ALA A 136 -14.14 -10.04 -0.99
CA ALA A 136 -15.04 -9.01 -0.47
C ALA A 136 -14.34 -8.13 0.60
N PRO A 137 -14.56 -6.80 0.60
CA PRO A 137 -14.03 -5.88 1.62
C PRO A 137 -14.53 -6.22 3.03
N LYS A 138 -13.63 -6.22 4.03
CA LYS A 138 -13.98 -6.51 5.43
C LYS A 138 -14.17 -5.21 6.22
N ALA A 139 -15.34 -5.06 6.83
CA ALA A 139 -15.64 -3.98 7.77
C ALA A 139 -15.09 -4.31 9.17
N ILE A 140 -14.34 -3.38 9.75
CA ILE A 140 -13.86 -3.45 11.12
C ILE A 140 -14.53 -2.32 11.91
N HIS A 141 -15.33 -2.68 12.90
CA HIS A 141 -16.04 -1.72 13.75
C HIS A 141 -15.21 -1.39 14.98
N LYS A 142 -14.95 -0.11 15.20
CA LYS A 142 -14.30 0.42 16.40
C LYS A 142 -15.11 1.57 16.98
N THR A 143 -14.82 1.92 18.22
CA THR A 143 -15.37 3.10 18.90
C THR A 143 -14.31 4.17 19.09
N LEU A 144 -14.72 5.42 19.27
CA LEU A 144 -13.80 6.53 19.56
C LEU A 144 -12.96 6.27 20.83
N ALA A 145 -13.51 5.59 21.84
CA ALA A 145 -12.81 5.18 23.06
C ALA A 145 -11.65 4.21 22.79
N GLN A 146 -11.77 3.31 21.81
CA GLN A 146 -10.66 2.44 21.41
C GLN A 146 -9.51 3.25 20.80
N PHE A 147 -9.82 4.24 19.94
CA PHE A 147 -8.81 5.14 19.40
C PHE A 147 -8.18 6.03 20.47
N ASP A 148 -8.97 6.49 21.45
CA ASP A 148 -8.49 7.27 22.60
C ASP A 148 -7.49 6.45 23.43
N ALA A 149 -7.79 5.15 23.68
CA ALA A 149 -6.89 4.24 24.37
C ALA A 149 -5.59 3.97 23.57
N GLU A 150 -5.70 3.79 22.26
CA GLU A 150 -4.53 3.64 21.38
C GLU A 150 -3.64 4.89 21.39
N VAL A 151 -4.24 6.08 21.26
CA VAL A 151 -3.51 7.36 21.29
C VAL A 151 -2.81 7.59 22.63
N ARG A 152 -3.46 7.28 23.75
CA ARG A 152 -2.81 7.31 25.08
C ARG A 152 -1.59 6.40 25.14
N THR A 153 -1.71 5.19 24.59
CA THR A 153 -0.57 4.25 24.51
C THR A 153 0.61 4.85 23.76
N LEU A 154 0.35 5.54 22.65
CA LEU A 154 1.40 6.19 21.85
C LEU A 154 2.04 7.36 22.60
N GLU A 155 1.25 8.19 23.28
CA GLU A 155 1.76 9.33 24.06
C GLU A 155 2.56 8.91 25.28
N ASP A 156 2.03 7.98 26.07
CA ASP A 156 2.70 7.48 27.27
C ASP A 156 4.05 6.85 26.91
N HIS A 157 4.19 6.35 25.68
CA HIS A 157 5.39 5.68 25.23
C HIS A 157 6.38 6.58 24.46
N TRP A 158 5.91 7.49 23.61
CA TRP A 158 6.75 8.30 22.72
C TRP A 158 6.49 9.82 22.79
N GLY A 159 5.51 10.27 23.59
CA GLY A 159 5.14 11.68 23.69
C GLY A 159 6.28 12.56 24.18
N GLU A 160 6.97 12.15 25.25
CA GLU A 160 8.15 12.86 25.76
C GLU A 160 9.30 12.87 24.75
N TRP A 161 9.51 11.76 24.03
CA TRP A 161 10.57 11.65 23.04
C TRP A 161 10.38 12.62 21.86
N ILE A 162 9.16 12.78 21.37
CA ILE A 162 8.86 13.68 20.25
C ILE A 162 8.69 15.14 20.72
N GLY A 163 8.43 15.35 22.02
CA GLY A 163 8.19 16.68 22.59
C GLY A 163 6.99 17.37 21.93
N PRO A 164 7.00 18.69 21.69
CA PRO A 164 5.95 19.40 20.95
C PRO A 164 6.04 19.22 19.41
N GLY A 165 6.88 18.30 18.94
CA GLY A 165 7.23 18.17 17.52
C GLY A 165 6.05 17.89 16.60
N ALA A 166 6.14 18.41 15.38
CA ALA A 166 5.11 18.20 14.37
C ALA A 166 5.10 16.75 13.85
N ILE A 167 3.95 16.28 13.39
CA ILE A 167 3.86 15.01 12.69
C ILE A 167 3.82 15.24 11.19
N LEU A 168 4.83 14.72 10.49
CA LEU A 168 4.89 14.66 9.03
C LEU A 168 4.61 13.21 8.61
N ALA A 169 3.88 13.02 7.53
CA ALA A 169 3.50 11.69 7.09
C ALA A 169 3.76 11.51 5.60
N SER A 170 3.98 10.28 5.21
CA SER A 170 3.93 9.86 3.81
C SER A 170 2.80 8.87 3.53
N VAL A 171 2.16 8.39 4.59
CA VAL A 171 1.00 7.51 4.55
C VAL A 171 -0.29 8.32 4.55
N PRO A 172 -1.35 7.82 3.88
CA PRO A 172 -2.65 8.47 3.91
C PRO A 172 -3.35 8.30 5.27
N HIS A 173 -4.23 9.23 5.63
CA HIS A 173 -4.99 9.24 6.89
C HIS A 173 -6.19 8.27 6.93
N HIS A 174 -6.65 7.76 5.79
CA HIS A 174 -7.82 6.88 5.71
C HIS A 174 -7.53 5.40 6.09
N HIS A 175 -6.34 5.09 6.60
CA HIS A 175 -6.02 3.79 7.21
C HIS A 175 -5.74 3.96 8.69
N ILE A 176 -5.98 2.92 9.50
CA ILE A 176 -5.83 3.00 10.96
C ILE A 176 -4.49 3.60 11.41
N TYR A 177 -3.38 3.20 10.78
CA TYR A 177 -2.05 3.71 11.11
C TYR A 177 -1.92 5.22 10.83
N GLY A 178 -2.31 5.67 9.63
CA GLY A 178 -2.31 7.09 9.31
C GLY A 178 -3.33 7.88 10.12
N LEU A 179 -4.51 7.31 10.38
CA LEU A 179 -5.55 7.93 11.21
C LEU A 179 -5.05 8.19 12.63
N LEU A 180 -4.40 7.19 13.24
CA LEU A 180 -3.81 7.30 14.57
C LEU A 180 -2.67 8.32 14.59
N PHE A 181 -1.64 8.09 13.76
CA PHE A 181 -0.41 8.86 13.87
C PHE A 181 -0.48 10.24 13.24
N ARG A 182 -1.25 10.42 12.15
CA ARG A 182 -1.34 11.70 11.43
C ARG A 182 -2.47 12.59 11.93
N ILE A 183 -3.56 12.02 12.45
CA ILE A 183 -4.75 12.80 12.85
C ILE A 183 -4.96 12.74 14.36
N PHE A 184 -5.31 11.59 14.91
CA PHE A 184 -5.77 11.50 16.30
C PHE A 184 -4.70 11.82 17.32
N TRP A 185 -3.51 11.23 17.19
CA TRP A 185 -2.43 11.44 18.14
C TRP A 185 -1.98 12.91 18.22
N PRO A 186 -1.62 13.58 17.10
CA PRO A 186 -1.24 14.99 17.16
C PRO A 186 -2.37 15.88 17.68
N LEU A 187 -3.62 15.65 17.27
CA LEU A 187 -4.76 16.43 17.76
C LEU A 187 -4.93 16.32 19.28
N ALA A 188 -4.87 15.11 19.81
CA ALA A 188 -5.02 14.83 21.24
C ALA A 188 -3.85 15.36 22.07
N SER A 189 -2.64 15.32 21.53
CA SER A 189 -1.44 15.76 22.21
C SER A 189 -1.13 17.26 22.04
N GLY A 190 -1.92 17.99 21.26
CA GLY A 190 -1.67 19.41 20.97
C GLY A 190 -0.51 19.66 20.01
N ARG A 191 -0.15 18.68 19.17
CA ARG A 191 0.86 18.80 18.11
C ARG A 191 0.19 19.13 16.78
N ALA A 192 0.94 19.78 15.90
CA ALA A 192 0.47 20.02 14.54
C ALA A 192 0.83 18.87 13.59
N PHE A 193 -0.04 18.56 12.62
CA PHE A 193 0.23 17.58 11.57
C PHE A 193 0.32 18.20 10.17
N GLY A 194 1.10 17.58 9.30
CA GLY A 194 1.28 18.04 7.92
C GLY A 194 0.04 17.81 7.06
N ARG A 195 -0.40 18.88 6.39
CA ARG A 195 -1.49 18.84 5.42
C ARG A 195 -1.13 18.01 4.19
N ARG A 196 0.13 18.10 3.74
CA ARG A 196 0.68 17.31 2.62
C ARG A 196 1.30 16.01 3.09
N THR A 197 1.37 15.03 2.18
CA THR A 197 2.18 13.82 2.34
C THR A 197 3.54 13.97 1.67
N TYR A 198 4.60 13.48 2.30
CA TYR A 198 5.98 13.60 1.82
C TYR A 198 6.50 12.24 1.35
N ALA A 199 6.48 12.00 0.03
CA ALA A 199 6.95 10.75 -0.55
C ALA A 199 8.49 10.64 -0.59
N GLU A 200 9.17 11.78 -0.75
CA GLU A 200 10.59 11.85 -1.07
C GLU A 200 11.39 12.64 0.00
N PRO A 201 12.65 12.24 0.30
CA PRO A 201 13.48 12.91 1.30
C PRO A 201 13.69 14.41 1.05
N HIS A 202 13.89 14.84 -0.20
CA HIS A 202 14.12 16.25 -0.51
C HIS A 202 12.91 17.15 -0.20
N ALA A 203 11.70 16.72 -0.58
CA ALA A 203 10.47 17.44 -0.25
C ALA A 203 10.25 17.51 1.28
N LEU A 204 10.63 16.44 1.98
CA LEU A 204 10.56 16.38 3.43
C LEU A 204 11.53 17.36 4.10
N GLN A 205 12.74 17.52 3.57
CA GLN A 205 13.76 18.41 4.11
C GLN A 205 13.25 19.84 4.29
N THR A 206 12.58 20.40 3.28
CA THR A 206 11.98 21.74 3.35
C THR A 206 10.99 21.89 4.50
N ALA A 207 10.19 20.84 4.77
CA ALA A 207 9.24 20.85 5.88
C ALA A 207 9.93 20.71 7.24
N LEU A 208 11.01 19.94 7.31
CA LEU A 208 11.82 19.75 8.52
C LEU A 208 12.56 21.03 8.91
N THR A 209 13.17 21.75 7.97
CA THR A 209 13.94 22.98 8.26
C THR A 209 13.09 24.11 8.85
N ARG A 210 11.77 24.08 8.64
CA ARG A 210 10.83 25.06 9.19
C ARG A 210 10.31 24.69 10.58
N ARG A 211 10.91 23.69 11.21
CA ARG A 211 10.50 23.12 12.50
C ARG A 211 11.70 22.89 13.37
N GLU A 212 11.52 23.10 14.67
CA GLU A 212 12.52 22.68 15.66
C GLU A 212 12.59 21.15 15.78
N THR A 213 11.43 20.49 15.77
CA THR A 213 11.33 19.03 15.87
C THR A 213 10.13 18.50 15.10
N ALA A 214 10.29 17.33 14.48
CA ALA A 214 9.22 16.60 13.84
C ALA A 214 9.49 15.10 13.79
N ALA A 215 8.41 14.31 13.87
CA ALA A 215 8.44 12.87 13.63
C ALA A 215 7.85 12.54 12.25
N ILE A 216 8.37 11.48 11.64
CA ILE A 216 7.94 10.99 10.33
C ILE A 216 7.16 9.71 10.48
N VAL A 217 6.00 9.64 9.83
CA VAL A 217 5.12 8.47 9.80
C VAL A 217 5.12 7.91 8.37
N SER A 218 5.78 6.77 8.17
CA SER A 218 6.00 6.20 6.83
C SER A 218 5.68 4.71 6.77
N SER A 219 5.66 4.16 5.54
CA SER A 219 5.45 2.74 5.28
C SER A 219 6.78 2.01 5.02
N PRO A 220 6.88 0.71 5.30
CA PRO A 220 8.04 -0.11 4.96
C PRO A 220 8.47 0.00 3.50
N ALA A 221 7.50 -0.07 2.58
CA ALA A 221 7.75 -0.03 1.14
C ALA A 221 8.38 1.30 0.70
N GLN A 222 8.01 2.39 1.35
CA GLN A 222 8.56 3.69 1.05
C GLN A 222 9.94 3.87 1.67
N LEU A 223 10.11 3.53 2.95
CA LEU A 223 11.41 3.60 3.62
C LEU A 223 12.44 2.71 2.92
N ALA A 224 12.06 1.55 2.42
CA ALA A 224 12.94 0.68 1.64
C ALA A 224 13.49 1.33 0.35
N ARG A 225 12.80 2.34 -0.20
CA ARG A 225 13.21 3.06 -1.40
C ARG A 225 14.07 4.29 -1.10
N TRP A 226 13.92 4.87 0.09
CA TRP A 226 14.56 6.14 0.46
C TRP A 226 16.09 6.15 0.34
N PRO A 227 16.83 5.09 0.74
CA PRO A 227 18.27 5.04 0.56
C PRO A 227 18.76 5.25 -0.89
N SER A 228 17.90 5.01 -1.88
CA SER A 228 18.22 5.22 -3.30
C SER A 228 17.72 6.56 -3.87
N LEU A 229 17.04 7.38 -3.07
CA LEU A 229 16.46 8.64 -3.51
C LEU A 229 17.39 9.83 -3.21
N PRO A 230 17.42 10.86 -4.08
CA PRO A 230 18.17 12.08 -3.83
C PRO A 230 17.77 12.75 -2.50
N GLY A 231 18.76 13.25 -1.77
CA GLY A 231 18.57 13.97 -0.51
C GLY A 231 18.49 13.10 0.73
N PHE A 232 18.52 11.76 0.62
CA PHE A 232 18.55 10.85 1.77
C PHE A 232 19.81 11.06 2.62
N ASP A 233 21.01 10.88 2.05
CA ASP A 233 22.28 11.00 2.79
C ASP A 233 22.55 12.42 3.33
N THR A 234 21.89 13.43 2.76
CA THR A 234 22.05 14.84 3.11
C THR A 234 20.85 15.39 3.89
N LEU A 235 19.94 14.54 4.37
CA LEU A 235 18.74 14.96 5.07
C LEU A 235 19.11 15.69 6.36
N SER A 236 18.85 16.99 6.41
CA SER A 236 19.14 17.84 7.55
C SER A 236 18.13 19.00 7.64
N PRO A 237 17.53 19.29 8.81
CA PRO A 237 17.74 18.58 10.07
C PRO A 237 17.16 17.16 10.05
N LEU A 238 17.66 16.29 10.93
CA LEU A 238 17.15 14.93 11.07
C LEU A 238 15.79 14.94 11.81
N PRO A 239 14.85 14.05 11.45
CA PRO A 239 13.63 13.90 12.22
C PRO A 239 13.91 13.31 13.61
N ALA A 240 13.12 13.72 14.60
CA ALA A 240 13.24 13.24 15.98
C ALA A 240 12.92 11.74 16.10
N ALA A 241 12.00 11.25 15.26
CA ALA A 241 11.66 9.84 15.15
C ALA A 241 11.18 9.52 13.73
N VAL A 242 11.42 8.29 13.28
CA VAL A 242 10.82 7.73 12.06
C VAL A 242 10.05 6.48 12.45
N PHE A 243 8.74 6.48 12.19
CA PHE A 243 7.84 5.36 12.47
C PHE A 243 7.51 4.61 11.18
N SER A 244 7.45 3.28 11.29
CA SER A 244 7.13 2.37 10.20
C SER A 244 6.05 1.38 10.62
N SER A 245 4.98 1.23 9.83
CA SER A 245 3.96 0.20 10.09
C SER A 245 3.25 -0.24 8.81
N GLY A 246 2.48 -1.32 8.89
CA GLY A 246 1.74 -1.92 7.78
C GLY A 246 2.41 -3.13 7.11
N GLY A 247 3.64 -3.47 7.53
CA GLY A 247 4.39 -4.63 7.07
C GLY A 247 5.80 -4.67 7.68
N PRO A 248 6.61 -5.71 7.40
CA PRO A 248 8.00 -5.75 7.82
C PRO A 248 8.84 -4.76 7.01
N LEU A 249 9.68 -3.96 7.68
CA LEU A 249 10.74 -3.18 7.03
C LEU A 249 11.88 -4.10 6.60
N ASP A 250 12.40 -3.87 5.40
CA ASP A 250 13.59 -4.54 4.88
C ASP A 250 14.79 -4.27 5.80
N GLU A 251 15.57 -5.32 6.08
CA GLU A 251 16.66 -5.26 7.04
C GLU A 251 17.81 -4.36 6.56
N ALA A 252 18.13 -4.43 5.26
CA ALA A 252 19.16 -3.59 4.68
C ALA A 252 18.74 -2.11 4.73
N ALA A 253 17.47 -1.81 4.40
CA ALA A 253 16.94 -0.45 4.55
C ALA A 253 17.03 0.06 5.98
N ALA A 254 16.62 -0.74 6.98
CA ALA A 254 16.72 -0.36 8.39
C ALA A 254 18.16 -0.08 8.83
N ALA A 255 19.11 -0.90 8.38
CA ALA A 255 20.54 -0.70 8.64
C ALA A 255 21.07 0.57 7.98
N THR A 256 20.67 0.87 6.74
CA THR A 256 21.07 2.10 6.04
C THR A 256 20.53 3.35 6.73
N PHE A 257 19.28 3.33 7.22
CA PHE A 257 18.76 4.42 8.05
C PHE A 257 19.56 4.61 9.34
N ALA A 258 19.90 3.52 10.04
CA ALA A 258 20.70 3.63 11.25
C ALA A 258 22.09 4.23 10.98
N ALA A 259 22.72 3.85 9.87
CA ALA A 259 24.02 4.38 9.46
C ALA A 259 23.94 5.87 9.06
N ALA A 260 22.92 6.26 8.30
CA ALA A 260 22.79 7.62 7.77
C ALA A 260 22.18 8.63 8.76
N HIS A 261 21.33 8.17 9.68
CA HIS A 261 20.49 9.02 10.55
C HIS A 261 20.64 8.70 12.04
N GLY A 262 21.57 7.81 12.40
CA GLY A 262 21.89 7.45 13.78
C GLY A 262 20.93 6.46 14.45
N THR A 263 19.72 6.27 13.91
CA THR A 263 18.74 5.30 14.41
C THR A 263 18.00 4.60 13.29
N ALA A 264 17.69 3.31 13.47
CA ALA A 264 16.74 2.64 12.59
C ALA A 264 15.32 3.20 12.81
N PRO A 265 14.43 3.10 11.82
CA PRO A 265 13.01 3.40 12.02
C PRO A 265 12.42 2.52 13.12
N THR A 266 11.53 3.10 13.91
CA THR A 266 10.73 2.37 14.90
C THR A 266 9.59 1.67 14.18
N GLU A 267 9.68 0.34 14.08
CA GLU A 267 8.63 -0.48 13.50
C GLU A 267 7.52 -0.71 14.53
N ILE A 268 6.26 -0.61 14.10
CA ILE A 268 5.07 -0.91 14.92
C ILE A 268 4.32 -2.09 14.30
N TYR A 269 4.10 -3.12 15.11
CA TYR A 269 3.32 -4.30 14.77
C TYR A 269 1.90 -4.20 15.34
N GLY A 270 0.92 -4.47 14.49
CA GLY A 270 -0.49 -4.44 14.82
C GLY A 270 -1.35 -4.60 13.56
N SER A 271 -2.66 -4.61 13.74
CA SER A 271 -3.63 -4.66 12.65
C SER A 271 -4.78 -3.68 12.90
N THR A 272 -5.69 -3.58 11.93
CA THR A 272 -6.92 -2.79 12.10
C THR A 272 -7.82 -3.37 13.20
N GLU A 273 -7.85 -4.69 13.36
CA GLU A 273 -8.59 -5.40 14.40
C GLU A 273 -7.98 -5.19 15.79
N THR A 274 -6.66 -5.34 15.92
CA THR A 274 -6.00 -5.39 17.23
C THR A 274 -5.56 -4.03 17.76
N GLY A 275 -5.41 -3.03 16.88
CA GLY A 275 -4.62 -1.85 17.19
C GLY A 275 -3.12 -2.18 17.27
N GLY A 276 -2.32 -1.23 17.76
CA GLY A 276 -0.88 -1.41 17.97
C GLY A 276 -0.58 -2.40 19.10
N ILE A 277 0.14 -3.48 18.79
CA ILE A 277 0.48 -4.55 19.74
C ILE A 277 1.87 -4.35 20.34
N ALA A 278 2.85 -4.12 19.47
CA ALA A 278 4.27 -4.14 19.83
C ALA A 278 5.08 -3.22 18.91
N TRP A 279 6.31 -2.95 19.31
CA TRP A 279 7.25 -2.16 18.54
C TRP A 279 8.66 -2.77 18.60
N ARG A 280 9.53 -2.33 17.69
CA ARG A 280 10.97 -2.63 17.75
C ARG A 280 11.79 -1.58 16.99
N ARG A 281 13.09 -1.57 17.24
CA ARG A 281 14.10 -0.89 16.42
C ARG A 281 15.21 -1.87 16.09
N ARG A 282 15.44 -2.14 14.80
CA ARG A 282 16.35 -3.23 14.37
C ARG A 282 17.81 -3.02 14.74
N ASN A 283 18.25 -1.78 14.92
CA ASN A 283 19.59 -1.50 15.43
C ASN A 283 19.75 -1.80 16.93
N GLU A 284 18.66 -2.05 17.65
CA GLU A 284 18.66 -2.41 19.08
C GLU A 284 18.30 -3.89 19.30
N SER A 285 17.24 -4.37 18.64
CA SER A 285 16.75 -5.74 18.77
C SER A 285 15.82 -6.10 17.60
N ASP A 286 15.95 -7.34 17.11
CA ASP A 286 15.00 -7.91 16.15
C ASP A 286 13.68 -8.39 16.79
N ALA A 287 13.67 -8.57 18.11
CA ALA A 287 12.51 -9.01 18.87
C ALA A 287 11.53 -7.86 19.12
N TRP A 288 10.24 -8.14 18.96
CA TRP A 288 9.13 -7.25 19.24
C TRP A 288 8.89 -7.11 20.74
N GLN A 289 8.77 -5.87 21.19
CA GLN A 289 8.41 -5.49 22.55
C GLN A 289 6.94 -5.07 22.58
N ALA A 290 6.09 -5.78 23.33
CA ALA A 290 4.71 -5.36 23.52
C ALA A 290 4.64 -4.00 24.24
N PHE A 291 3.65 -3.18 23.91
CA PHE A 291 3.38 -1.95 24.67
C PHE A 291 3.00 -2.29 26.11
N ALA A 292 3.28 -1.38 27.05
CA ALA A 292 3.13 -1.65 28.49
C ALA A 292 1.70 -2.05 28.89
N ASN A 293 0.69 -1.54 28.20
CA ASN A 293 -0.73 -1.86 28.43
C ASN A 293 -1.29 -2.94 27.50
N VAL A 294 -0.43 -3.64 26.76
CA VAL A 294 -0.78 -4.73 25.84
C VAL A 294 -0.20 -6.03 26.37
N ALA A 295 -1.08 -6.95 26.75
CA ALA A 295 -0.67 -8.30 27.13
C ALA A 295 -0.60 -9.20 25.90
N VAL A 296 0.46 -9.99 25.79
CA VAL A 296 0.68 -10.94 24.70
C VAL A 296 0.99 -12.33 25.26
N ARG A 297 0.58 -13.38 24.55
CA ARG A 297 0.95 -14.77 24.85
C ARG A 297 0.98 -15.62 23.59
N ARG A 298 1.66 -16.76 23.68
CA ARG A 298 1.61 -17.81 22.66
C ARG A 298 0.52 -18.82 23.00
N GLU A 299 -0.37 -19.08 22.05
CA GLU A 299 -1.37 -20.14 22.16
C GLU A 299 -0.76 -21.52 21.88
N ALA A 300 -1.48 -22.59 22.22
CA ALA A 300 -1.01 -23.97 22.06
C ALA A 300 -0.66 -24.34 20.60
N ASP A 301 -1.33 -23.72 19.63
CA ASP A 301 -1.07 -23.88 18.19
C ASP A 301 0.08 -23.01 17.66
N GLY A 302 0.69 -22.20 18.54
CA GLY A 302 1.77 -21.28 18.22
C GLY A 302 1.33 -19.88 17.79
N ALA A 303 0.03 -19.60 17.71
CA ALA A 303 -0.48 -18.28 17.38
C ALA A 303 -0.16 -17.25 18.48
N LEU A 304 0.03 -16.00 18.10
CA LEU A 304 0.04 -14.88 19.02
C LEU A 304 -1.41 -14.58 19.45
N SER A 305 -1.64 -14.45 20.74
CA SER A 305 -2.85 -13.86 21.29
C SER A 305 -2.53 -12.57 21.99
N VAL A 306 -3.41 -11.59 21.84
CA VAL A 306 -3.28 -10.26 22.42
C VAL A 306 -4.50 -9.91 23.27
N ARG A 307 -4.29 -9.21 24.37
CA ARG A 307 -5.34 -8.58 25.15
C ARG A 307 -4.93 -7.14 25.46
N SER A 308 -5.72 -6.17 25.02
CA SER A 308 -5.42 -4.75 25.22
C SER A 308 -6.69 -3.91 25.28
N PRO A 309 -6.60 -2.68 25.82
CA PRO A 309 -7.67 -1.68 25.75
C PRO A 309 -8.05 -1.24 24.33
N HIS A 310 -7.24 -1.61 23.33
CA HIS A 310 -7.48 -1.27 21.92
C HIS A 310 -8.55 -2.16 21.29
N LEU A 311 -8.81 -3.32 21.91
CA LEU A 311 -9.85 -4.27 21.52
C LEU A 311 -11.23 -3.76 21.95
N GLY A 312 -12.27 -4.21 21.25
CA GLY A 312 -13.66 -3.93 21.60
C GLY A 312 -14.20 -4.82 22.73
N HIS A 313 -13.35 -5.65 23.33
CA HIS A 313 -13.70 -6.62 24.36
C HIS A 313 -12.51 -6.84 25.32
N PRO A 314 -12.75 -7.29 26.55
CA PRO A 314 -11.69 -7.52 27.54
C PRO A 314 -10.95 -8.85 27.36
N ASP A 315 -11.45 -9.76 26.51
CA ASP A 315 -10.89 -11.09 26.34
C ASP A 315 -9.65 -11.13 25.43
N TRP A 316 -8.98 -12.29 25.42
CA TRP A 316 -7.87 -12.56 24.49
C TRP A 316 -8.36 -12.65 23.05
N HIS A 317 -7.71 -11.91 22.16
CA HIS A 317 -7.88 -12.00 20.72
C HIS A 317 -6.74 -12.79 20.11
N ARG A 318 -7.04 -13.97 19.56
CA ARG A 318 -6.07 -14.80 18.82
C ARG A 318 -5.86 -14.21 17.43
N THR A 319 -4.61 -13.89 17.07
CA THR A 319 -4.24 -13.45 15.72
C THR A 319 -3.96 -14.66 14.82
N ASP A 320 -3.70 -14.40 13.53
CA ASP A 320 -3.21 -15.41 12.59
C ASP A 320 -1.69 -15.38 12.42
N ASP A 321 -0.96 -14.71 13.31
CA ASP A 321 0.50 -14.64 13.25
C ASP A 321 1.11 -15.62 14.26
N ALA A 322 2.05 -16.45 13.81
CA ALA A 322 2.81 -17.32 14.69
C ALA A 322 3.90 -16.51 15.42
N ALA A 323 4.11 -16.78 16.70
CA ALA A 323 5.10 -16.10 17.52
C ALA A 323 5.95 -17.07 18.34
N GLU A 324 7.20 -16.67 18.59
CA GLU A 324 8.11 -17.34 19.50
C GLU A 324 8.64 -16.31 20.50
N PHE A 325 8.51 -16.61 21.78
CA PHE A 325 8.87 -15.72 22.87
C PHE A 325 10.28 -16.00 23.38
N ASP A 326 10.99 -14.95 23.77
CA ASP A 326 12.23 -15.05 24.54
C ASP A 326 11.95 -15.00 26.05
N ASP A 327 12.99 -15.26 26.86
CA ASP A 327 12.89 -15.27 28.33
C ASP A 327 12.54 -13.89 28.92
N ALA A 328 12.70 -12.82 28.14
CA ALA A 328 12.33 -11.45 28.53
C ALA A 328 10.88 -11.09 28.16
N GLY A 329 10.11 -12.03 27.60
CA GLY A 329 8.72 -11.82 27.20
C GLY A 329 8.57 -11.04 25.89
N ARG A 330 9.66 -10.77 25.16
CA ARG A 330 9.62 -10.25 23.79
C ARG A 330 9.36 -11.41 22.84
N PHE A 331 8.98 -11.11 21.60
CA PHE A 331 8.68 -12.16 20.63
C PHE A 331 9.21 -11.91 19.23
N ARG A 332 9.44 -12.97 18.47
CA ARG A 332 9.71 -12.94 17.04
C ARG A 332 8.53 -13.52 16.28
N LEU A 333 8.11 -12.85 15.21
CA LEU A 333 7.07 -13.35 14.32
C LEU A 333 7.65 -14.43 13.41
N ARG A 334 6.92 -15.54 13.26
CA ARG A 334 7.24 -16.68 12.37
C ARG A 334 6.37 -16.71 11.11
N GLY A 335 5.70 -15.59 10.84
CA GLY A 335 4.82 -15.41 9.69
C GLY A 335 3.37 -15.78 9.99
N ARG A 336 2.51 -15.56 8.98
CA ARG A 336 1.09 -15.81 9.09
C ARG A 336 0.73 -17.29 8.93
N MET A 337 -0.04 -17.81 9.87
CA MET A 337 -0.58 -19.17 9.87
C MET A 337 -1.57 -19.42 8.73
N ASP A 338 -2.36 -18.43 8.31
CA ASP A 338 -3.29 -18.54 7.17
C ASP A 338 -2.60 -18.53 5.79
N ARG A 339 -1.33 -18.11 5.72
CA ARG A 339 -0.48 -18.24 4.53
C ARG A 339 0.32 -19.55 4.49
N ILE A 340 -0.03 -20.51 5.36
CA ILE A 340 0.46 -21.89 5.29
C ILE A 340 -0.51 -22.70 4.43
N VAL A 341 -0.06 -23.10 3.25
CA VAL A 341 -0.87 -23.92 2.34
C VAL A 341 -0.47 -25.39 2.43
N LYS A 342 -1.38 -26.30 2.12
CA LYS A 342 -1.08 -27.73 1.97
C LYS A 342 -0.93 -28.05 0.48
N LEU A 343 0.23 -28.56 0.08
CA LEU A 343 0.51 -29.00 -1.27
C LEU A 343 0.97 -30.46 -1.25
N ASP A 344 0.25 -31.35 -1.96
CA ASP A 344 0.48 -32.80 -1.96
C ASP A 344 0.62 -33.38 -0.52
N GLY A 345 -0.23 -32.94 0.40
CA GLY A 345 -0.23 -33.39 1.81
C GLY A 345 0.84 -32.75 2.71
N LYS A 346 1.73 -31.92 2.18
CA LYS A 346 2.77 -31.22 2.94
C LYS A 346 2.39 -29.76 3.19
N ARG A 347 2.57 -29.28 4.42
CA ARG A 347 2.39 -27.86 4.75
C ARG A 347 3.61 -27.05 4.30
N VAL A 348 3.38 -25.88 3.73
CA VAL A 348 4.43 -24.94 3.33
C VAL A 348 3.98 -23.51 3.61
N SER A 349 4.85 -22.73 4.24
CA SER A 349 4.66 -21.31 4.45
C SER A 349 5.02 -20.57 3.15
N LEU A 350 4.04 -19.87 2.56
CA LEU A 350 4.32 -19.01 1.39
C LEU A 350 5.35 -17.91 1.71
N PRO A 351 5.29 -17.22 2.87
CA PRO A 351 6.34 -16.28 3.30
C PRO A 351 7.75 -16.88 3.37
N GLU A 352 7.91 -18.13 3.79
CA GLU A 352 9.26 -18.74 3.86
C GLU A 352 9.85 -18.95 2.47
N ILE A 353 9.03 -19.40 1.50
CA ILE A 353 9.44 -19.49 0.09
C ILE A 353 9.87 -18.12 -0.44
N GLU A 354 9.12 -17.07 -0.09
CA GLU A 354 9.44 -15.69 -0.49
C GLU A 354 10.78 -15.23 0.10
N ASN A 355 11.00 -15.50 1.39
CA ASN A 355 12.22 -15.14 2.10
C ASN A 355 13.44 -15.87 1.55
N TRP A 356 13.37 -17.19 1.36
CA TRP A 356 14.48 -17.95 0.77
C TRP A 356 14.81 -17.49 -0.64
N LEU A 357 13.82 -17.10 -1.43
CA LEU A 357 14.08 -16.51 -2.74
C LEU A 357 14.78 -15.16 -2.66
N GLY A 358 14.39 -14.33 -1.69
CA GLY A 358 15.04 -13.04 -1.42
C GLY A 358 16.53 -13.14 -1.08
N LEU A 359 17.00 -14.30 -0.61
CA LEU A 359 18.43 -14.55 -0.38
C LEU A 359 19.25 -14.72 -1.67
N HIS A 360 18.61 -14.91 -2.83
CA HIS A 360 19.34 -15.07 -4.09
C HIS A 360 19.65 -13.71 -4.71
N PRO A 361 20.88 -13.43 -5.19
CA PRO A 361 21.28 -12.12 -5.74
C PRO A 361 20.47 -11.59 -6.92
N TYR A 362 19.62 -12.43 -7.53
CA TYR A 362 18.80 -12.10 -8.70
C TYR A 362 17.41 -11.59 -8.32
N VAL A 363 16.98 -11.78 -7.07
CA VAL A 363 15.63 -11.50 -6.61
C VAL A 363 15.68 -10.26 -5.73
N ALA A 364 14.96 -9.21 -6.13
CA ALA A 364 14.78 -8.03 -5.30
C ALA A 364 13.64 -8.25 -4.29
N GLN A 365 12.55 -8.86 -4.77
CA GLN A 365 11.39 -9.21 -3.96
C GLN A 365 10.64 -10.36 -4.65
N SER A 366 9.93 -11.19 -3.87
CA SER A 366 9.09 -12.23 -4.44
C SER A 366 7.78 -12.40 -3.67
N ALA A 367 6.77 -12.92 -4.37
CA ALA A 367 5.49 -13.26 -3.80
C ALA A 367 5.03 -14.63 -4.32
N ALA A 368 4.77 -15.54 -3.39
CA ALA A 368 4.29 -16.88 -3.63
C ALA A 368 2.77 -16.94 -3.48
N VAL A 369 2.15 -17.71 -4.36
CA VAL A 369 0.70 -17.91 -4.40
C VAL A 369 0.36 -19.35 -4.76
N LEU A 370 -0.72 -19.86 -4.18
CA LEU A 370 -1.28 -21.15 -4.57
C LEU A 370 -2.19 -20.95 -5.78
N LEU A 371 -1.88 -21.63 -6.88
CA LEU A 371 -2.63 -21.54 -8.12
C LEU A 371 -3.50 -22.79 -8.29
N PRO A 372 -4.76 -22.62 -8.73
CA PRO A 372 -5.57 -23.76 -9.12
C PRO A 372 -4.95 -24.47 -10.33
N GLY A 373 -5.21 -25.77 -10.44
CA GLY A 373 -4.81 -26.58 -11.59
C GLY A 373 -5.86 -27.65 -11.88
N ALA A 374 -5.91 -28.10 -13.14
CA ALA A 374 -6.93 -29.04 -13.61
C ALA A 374 -6.96 -30.38 -12.84
N SER A 375 -5.82 -30.83 -12.31
CA SER A 375 -5.71 -32.07 -11.52
C SER A 375 -5.22 -31.85 -10.09
N ARG A 376 -4.47 -30.77 -9.83
CA ARG A 376 -3.99 -30.40 -8.50
C ARG A 376 -3.55 -28.93 -8.44
N GLU A 377 -3.61 -28.36 -7.25
CA GLU A 377 -3.04 -27.06 -6.94
C GLU A 377 -1.51 -27.06 -7.12
N ARG A 378 -0.94 -25.88 -7.34
CA ARG A 378 0.49 -25.72 -7.58
C ARG A 378 0.98 -24.35 -7.14
N LEU A 379 2.21 -24.27 -6.67
CA LEU A 379 2.82 -23.00 -6.31
C LEU A 379 3.24 -22.19 -7.53
N GLY A 380 2.88 -20.91 -7.53
CA GLY A 380 3.38 -19.87 -8.42
C GLY A 380 4.20 -18.84 -7.66
N VAL A 381 5.20 -18.26 -8.32
CA VAL A 381 6.01 -17.16 -7.81
C VAL A 381 6.06 -16.01 -8.79
N LEU A 382 5.69 -14.82 -8.32
CA LEU A 382 5.92 -13.55 -8.98
C LEU A 382 7.17 -12.91 -8.36
N SER A 383 8.19 -12.65 -9.16
CA SER A 383 9.48 -12.16 -8.67
C SER A 383 9.85 -10.83 -9.35
N ALA A 384 10.12 -9.81 -8.53
CA ALA A 384 10.84 -8.63 -8.96
C ALA A 384 12.34 -8.95 -8.99
N LEU A 385 13.03 -8.47 -10.03
CA LEU A 385 14.44 -8.79 -10.26
C LEU A 385 15.35 -7.62 -9.90
N THR A 386 16.54 -7.94 -9.40
CA THR A 386 17.67 -7.00 -9.32
C THR A 386 18.28 -6.78 -10.71
N SER A 387 19.20 -5.83 -10.87
CA SER A 387 19.92 -5.61 -12.13
C SER A 387 20.67 -6.88 -12.61
N SER A 388 21.30 -7.62 -11.69
CA SER A 388 21.96 -8.89 -12.03
C SER A 388 20.95 -9.99 -12.39
N GLY A 389 19.76 -9.97 -11.79
CA GLY A 389 18.66 -10.85 -12.18
C GLY A 389 18.09 -10.55 -13.57
N VAL A 390 17.99 -9.26 -13.94
CA VAL A 390 17.61 -8.83 -15.30
C VAL A 390 18.63 -9.34 -16.31
N GLU A 391 19.93 -9.19 -16.04
CA GLU A 391 20.98 -9.69 -16.92
C GLU A 391 20.93 -11.23 -17.06
N ALA A 392 20.75 -11.95 -15.95
CA ALA A 392 20.57 -13.40 -15.98
C ALA A 392 19.33 -13.83 -16.77
N LEU A 393 18.23 -13.06 -16.71
CA LEU A 393 17.03 -13.31 -17.51
C LEU A 393 17.33 -13.16 -19.01
N ARG A 394 18.13 -12.16 -19.41
CA ARG A 394 18.53 -11.95 -20.82
C ARG A 394 19.41 -13.08 -21.32
N GLN A 395 20.44 -13.44 -20.55
CA GLN A 395 21.44 -14.44 -20.97
C GLN A 395 20.87 -15.86 -21.03
N HIS A 396 20.01 -16.24 -20.08
CA HIS A 396 19.55 -17.63 -19.93
C HIS A 396 18.06 -17.82 -20.25
N GLY A 397 17.34 -16.73 -20.52
CA GLY A 397 15.90 -16.74 -20.71
C GLY A 397 15.11 -17.08 -19.43
N ARG A 398 13.79 -16.96 -19.51
CA ARG A 398 12.88 -17.23 -18.38
C ARG A 398 13.03 -18.63 -17.81
N ILE A 399 13.20 -19.64 -18.68
CA ILE A 399 13.32 -21.04 -18.26
C ILE A 399 14.64 -21.27 -17.52
N GLY A 400 15.74 -20.71 -18.02
CA GLY A 400 17.05 -20.80 -17.37
C GLY A 400 17.05 -20.13 -16.00
N LEU A 401 16.54 -18.89 -15.92
CA LEU A 401 16.44 -18.18 -14.63
C LEU A 401 15.56 -18.94 -13.62
N ALA A 402 14.38 -19.41 -14.04
CA ALA A 402 13.52 -20.21 -13.18
C ALA A 402 14.20 -21.50 -12.71
N LYS A 403 15.01 -22.16 -13.57
CA LYS A 403 15.79 -23.35 -13.18
C LYS A 403 16.83 -23.02 -12.10
N THR A 404 17.52 -21.88 -12.21
CA THR A 404 18.46 -21.40 -11.21
C THR A 404 17.78 -21.17 -9.86
N LEU A 405 16.68 -20.41 -9.83
CA LEU A 405 15.94 -20.13 -8.60
C LEU A 405 15.31 -21.39 -7.97
N ARG A 406 14.87 -22.35 -8.80
CA ARG A 406 14.41 -23.65 -8.32
C ARG A 406 15.52 -24.47 -7.68
N ARG A 407 16.75 -24.43 -8.23
CA ARG A 407 17.90 -25.12 -7.65
C ARG A 407 18.27 -24.51 -6.30
N HIS A 408 18.22 -23.18 -6.19
CA HIS A 408 18.38 -22.47 -4.92
C HIS A 408 17.34 -22.92 -3.89
N LEU A 409 16.06 -22.92 -4.25
CA LEU A 409 14.99 -23.39 -3.35
C LEU A 409 15.09 -24.86 -2.95
N ALA A 410 15.68 -25.71 -3.79
CA ALA A 410 15.83 -27.14 -3.50
C ALA A 410 16.74 -27.42 -2.29
N ALA A 411 17.55 -26.45 -1.85
CA ALA A 411 18.32 -26.54 -0.61
C ALA A 411 17.45 -26.38 0.66
N TYR A 412 16.26 -25.78 0.54
CA TYR A 412 15.41 -25.42 1.67
C TYR A 412 14.13 -26.25 1.76
N VAL A 413 13.58 -26.69 0.62
CA VAL A 413 12.29 -27.39 0.56
C VAL A 413 12.30 -28.65 -0.28
N ALA A 414 11.41 -29.58 0.07
CA ALA A 414 11.19 -30.80 -0.70
C ALA A 414 10.78 -30.49 -2.16
N PRO A 415 11.14 -31.33 -3.14
CA PRO A 415 10.85 -31.10 -4.57
C PRO A 415 9.37 -30.84 -4.90
N THR A 416 8.45 -31.39 -4.11
CA THR A 416 7.00 -31.18 -4.25
C THR A 416 6.57 -29.74 -3.98
N LEU A 417 7.30 -29.03 -3.12
CA LEU A 417 7.03 -27.65 -2.69
C LEU A 417 7.74 -26.60 -3.55
N ILE A 418 8.54 -27.01 -4.54
CA ILE A 418 9.22 -26.09 -5.43
C ILE A 418 8.21 -25.46 -6.41
N PRO A 419 8.14 -24.12 -6.53
CA PRO A 419 7.22 -23.44 -7.43
C PRO A 419 7.33 -23.90 -8.88
N ARG A 420 6.17 -24.11 -9.52
CA ARG A 420 6.05 -24.62 -10.89
C ARG A 420 5.75 -23.52 -11.91
N LYS A 421 5.16 -22.41 -11.47
CA LYS A 421 4.86 -21.25 -12.34
C LYS A 421 5.68 -20.06 -11.88
N TRP A 422 6.35 -19.41 -12.82
CA TRP A 422 7.24 -18.30 -12.56
C TRP A 422 6.85 -17.11 -13.43
N ARG A 423 6.81 -15.93 -12.83
CA ARG A 423 6.63 -14.64 -13.48
C ARG A 423 7.71 -13.70 -13.00
N PHE A 424 8.27 -12.94 -13.92
CA PHE A 424 9.33 -11.97 -13.61
C PHE A 424 8.87 -10.56 -13.96
N ARG A 425 9.20 -9.58 -13.12
CA ARG A 425 8.81 -8.18 -13.28
C ARG A 425 9.97 -7.25 -12.89
N MET A 426 9.87 -5.99 -13.30
CA MET A 426 10.71 -4.92 -12.74
C MET A 426 10.35 -4.61 -11.29
N SER A 427 9.06 -4.67 -10.94
CA SER A 427 8.56 -4.45 -9.59
C SER A 427 7.31 -5.28 -9.33
N LEU A 428 6.97 -5.51 -8.06
CA LEU A 428 5.72 -6.18 -7.69
C LEU A 428 4.55 -5.18 -7.76
N PRO A 429 3.33 -5.63 -8.13
CA PRO A 429 2.15 -4.78 -8.24
C PRO A 429 1.60 -4.42 -6.85
N VAL A 430 2.24 -3.46 -6.20
CA VAL A 430 1.80 -2.92 -4.91
C VAL A 430 0.66 -1.92 -5.11
N ASP A 431 -0.26 -1.85 -4.15
CA ASP A 431 -1.29 -0.82 -4.10
C ASP A 431 -0.69 0.55 -3.72
N ALA A 432 -1.53 1.60 -3.70
CA ALA A 432 -1.11 2.94 -3.30
C ALA A 432 -0.52 3.02 -1.87
N ARG A 433 -0.66 1.95 -1.06
CA ARG A 433 -0.15 1.82 0.31
C ARG A 433 1.19 1.09 0.35
N GLY A 434 1.75 0.73 -0.81
CA GLY A 434 2.96 -0.08 -0.91
C GLY A 434 2.77 -1.54 -0.50
N LYS A 435 1.53 -2.00 -0.29
CA LYS A 435 1.22 -3.38 0.07
C LYS A 435 0.99 -4.19 -1.21
N LEU A 436 1.43 -5.44 -1.23
CA LEU A 436 1.16 -6.36 -2.34
C LEU A 436 -0.10 -7.19 -2.05
N PRO A 437 -1.25 -6.94 -2.70
CA PRO A 437 -2.47 -7.72 -2.46
C PRO A 437 -2.34 -9.13 -3.03
N ALA A 438 -2.82 -10.14 -2.32
CA ALA A 438 -2.82 -11.54 -2.80
C ALA A 438 -3.59 -11.68 -4.12
N SER A 439 -4.67 -10.91 -4.30
CA SER A 439 -5.44 -10.85 -5.55
C SER A 439 -4.63 -10.31 -6.73
N ALA A 440 -3.75 -9.33 -6.52
CA ALA A 440 -2.87 -8.79 -7.56
C ALA A 440 -1.79 -9.81 -7.98
N VAL A 441 -1.26 -10.57 -7.02
CA VAL A 441 -0.34 -11.69 -7.29
C VAL A 441 -1.06 -12.76 -8.10
N ALA A 442 -2.25 -13.20 -7.67
CA ALA A 442 -3.04 -14.19 -8.38
C ALA A 442 -3.41 -13.74 -9.81
N ALA A 443 -3.83 -12.47 -9.98
CA ALA A 443 -4.16 -11.88 -11.27
C ALA A 443 -2.97 -11.89 -12.24
N SER A 444 -1.73 -11.81 -11.73
CA SER A 444 -0.50 -11.89 -12.55
C SER A 444 -0.28 -13.28 -13.20
N PHE A 445 -1.03 -14.30 -12.77
CA PHE A 445 -1.02 -15.64 -13.36
C PHE A 445 -2.25 -15.94 -14.23
N ALA A 446 -3.26 -15.07 -14.25
CA ALA A 446 -4.42 -15.19 -15.11
C ALA A 446 -4.16 -14.51 -16.47
N ALA A 447 -4.81 -15.00 -17.53
CA ALA A 447 -4.97 -14.21 -18.76
C ALA A 447 -5.96 -13.08 -18.42
N GLY A 448 -5.45 -11.87 -18.20
CA GLY A 448 -6.28 -10.74 -17.77
C GLY A 448 -7.22 -10.21 -18.87
N ARG A 449 -7.97 -9.15 -18.55
CA ARG A 449 -8.84 -8.40 -19.50
C ARG A 449 -8.13 -7.97 -20.80
N LYS A 450 -6.79 -7.90 -20.80
CA LYS A 450 -5.96 -7.51 -21.95
C LYS A 450 -5.79 -8.60 -23.02
N GLY A 451 -6.25 -9.84 -22.77
CA GLY A 451 -6.22 -10.91 -23.77
C GLY A 451 -4.89 -11.65 -23.92
N PHE A 452 -3.87 -11.34 -23.12
CA PHE A 452 -2.59 -12.06 -23.10
C PHE A 452 -2.13 -12.42 -21.68
N GLU A 453 -1.23 -13.39 -21.58
CA GLU A 453 -0.58 -13.76 -20.32
C GLU A 453 0.87 -13.24 -20.30
N MET A 454 1.15 -12.19 -19.52
CA MET A 454 2.50 -11.63 -19.40
C MET A 454 3.38 -12.52 -18.50
N LEU A 455 4.40 -13.14 -19.09
CA LEU A 455 5.33 -14.05 -18.40
C LEU A 455 6.50 -13.31 -17.76
N SER A 456 7.09 -12.36 -18.48
CA SER A 456 8.14 -11.49 -17.95
C SER A 456 8.01 -10.07 -18.47
N HIS A 457 8.45 -9.11 -17.68
CA HIS A 457 8.68 -7.72 -18.06
C HIS A 457 9.95 -7.22 -17.38
N VAL A 458 10.92 -6.78 -18.17
CA VAL A 458 12.15 -6.15 -17.69
C VAL A 458 12.48 -4.93 -18.53
N ARG A 459 13.26 -4.00 -17.99
CA ARG A 459 13.72 -2.80 -18.68
C ARG A 459 15.24 -2.73 -18.67
N ASP A 460 15.81 -2.32 -19.79
CA ASP A 460 17.24 -2.04 -19.95
C ASP A 460 17.46 -0.77 -20.80
N ALA A 461 18.70 -0.56 -21.26
CA ALA A 461 19.08 0.60 -22.07
C ALA A 461 18.40 0.65 -23.46
N GLU A 462 17.91 -0.48 -23.98
CA GLU A 462 17.20 -0.55 -25.25
C GLU A 462 15.68 -0.40 -25.12
N GLY A 463 15.17 -0.35 -23.88
CA GLY A 463 13.76 -0.14 -23.56
C GLY A 463 13.15 -1.27 -22.74
N ASP A 464 11.83 -1.43 -22.87
CA ASP A 464 11.05 -2.43 -22.15
C ASP A 464 10.91 -3.72 -22.96
N HIS A 465 11.19 -4.85 -22.32
CA HIS A 465 11.15 -6.18 -22.90
C HIS A 465 10.10 -7.03 -22.19
N TYR A 466 9.14 -7.52 -22.97
CA TYR A 466 8.03 -8.34 -22.52
C TYR A 466 8.12 -9.73 -23.14
N GLU A 467 7.78 -10.76 -22.37
CA GLU A 467 7.47 -12.09 -22.91
C GLU A 467 6.00 -12.39 -22.64
N LEU A 468 5.22 -12.55 -23.70
CA LEU A 468 3.78 -12.78 -23.65
C LEU A 468 3.47 -14.20 -24.10
N ARG A 469 2.53 -14.88 -23.43
CA ARG A 469 1.91 -16.09 -23.98
C ARG A 469 0.55 -15.75 -24.55
N VAL A 470 0.31 -16.23 -25.77
CA VAL A 470 -0.96 -16.14 -26.47
C VAL A 470 -1.90 -17.21 -25.91
N PRO A 471 -2.99 -16.87 -25.19
CA PRO A 471 -3.89 -17.87 -24.64
C PRO A 471 -4.56 -18.67 -25.77
N PRO A 472 -4.48 -20.01 -25.79
CA PRO A 472 -5.00 -20.80 -26.90
C PRO A 472 -6.52 -20.73 -27.07
N GLU A 473 -7.24 -20.37 -26.01
CA GLU A 473 -8.69 -20.22 -25.94
C GLU A 473 -9.23 -18.84 -26.36
N LEU A 474 -8.37 -17.95 -26.89
CA LEU A 474 -8.81 -16.63 -27.33
C LEU A 474 -9.97 -16.69 -28.32
N VAL A 475 -11.00 -15.88 -28.06
CA VAL A 475 -12.18 -15.76 -28.94
C VAL A 475 -11.80 -15.39 -30.37
N HIS A 476 -10.71 -14.62 -30.53
CA HIS A 476 -10.18 -14.18 -31.82
C HIS A 476 -9.72 -15.31 -32.75
N PHE A 477 -9.48 -16.52 -32.23
CA PHE A 477 -9.17 -17.68 -33.07
C PHE A 477 -10.42 -18.31 -33.69
N ARG A 478 -11.62 -17.97 -33.22
CA ARG A 478 -12.88 -18.50 -33.77
C ARG A 478 -13.27 -17.72 -35.02
N GLY A 479 -13.39 -18.41 -36.15
CA GLY A 479 -13.96 -17.87 -37.38
C GLY A 479 -13.10 -16.87 -38.17
N HIS A 480 -11.95 -16.42 -37.64
CA HIS A 480 -11.11 -15.43 -38.33
C HIS A 480 -10.28 -16.03 -39.48
N PHE A 481 -9.77 -17.25 -39.31
CA PHE A 481 -9.03 -18.00 -40.33
C PHE A 481 -9.45 -19.48 -40.28
N PRO A 482 -10.44 -19.91 -41.09
CA PRO A 482 -10.92 -21.29 -41.09
C PRO A 482 -9.79 -22.29 -41.33
N GLY A 483 -9.64 -23.27 -40.43
CA GLY A 483 -8.61 -24.32 -40.52
C GLY A 483 -7.19 -23.90 -40.13
N LEU A 484 -6.91 -22.62 -39.86
CA LEU A 484 -5.60 -22.12 -39.47
C LEU A 484 -5.71 -21.03 -38.40
N PRO A 485 -5.88 -21.39 -37.11
CA PRO A 485 -6.02 -20.39 -36.05
C PRO A 485 -4.73 -19.56 -35.93
N ILE A 486 -4.82 -18.26 -36.21
CA ILE A 486 -3.72 -17.30 -36.05
C ILE A 486 -4.25 -16.02 -35.40
N LEU A 487 -3.38 -15.35 -34.64
CA LEU A 487 -3.72 -14.14 -33.91
C LEU A 487 -3.86 -13.00 -34.93
N PRO A 488 -5.00 -12.29 -34.97
CA PRO A 488 -5.15 -11.15 -35.85
C PRO A 488 -4.07 -10.10 -35.58
N GLY A 489 -3.46 -9.55 -36.63
CA GLY A 489 -2.41 -8.52 -36.50
C GLY A 489 -2.88 -7.30 -35.70
N VAL A 490 -4.15 -6.90 -35.87
CA VAL A 490 -4.76 -5.81 -35.11
C VAL A 490 -4.83 -6.09 -33.60
N VAL A 491 -5.05 -7.35 -33.19
CA VAL A 491 -5.06 -7.73 -31.77
C VAL A 491 -3.65 -7.66 -31.18
N LEU A 492 -2.63 -8.10 -31.93
CA LEU A 492 -1.23 -7.94 -31.50
C LEU A 492 -0.84 -6.46 -31.36
N VAL A 493 -1.28 -5.61 -32.29
CA VAL A 493 -1.06 -4.16 -32.23
C VAL A 493 -1.78 -3.53 -31.04
N ASP A 494 -3.02 -3.94 -30.76
CA ASP A 494 -3.78 -3.50 -29.58
C ASP A 494 -3.04 -3.86 -28.27
N TRP A 495 -2.47 -5.07 -28.19
CA TRP A 495 -1.66 -5.46 -27.05
C TRP A 495 -0.42 -4.59 -26.89
N ILE A 496 0.27 -4.30 -27.99
CA ILE A 496 1.44 -3.43 -28.02
C ILE A 496 1.07 -2.00 -27.58
N ALA A 497 -0.06 -1.48 -28.03
CA ALA A 497 -0.59 -0.19 -27.59
C ALA A 497 -0.92 -0.20 -26.09
N CYS A 498 -1.57 -1.26 -25.59
CA CYS A 498 -1.87 -1.44 -24.17
C CYS A 498 -0.62 -1.52 -23.29
N LEU A 499 0.50 -2.04 -23.81
CA LEU A 499 1.79 -2.06 -23.12
C LEU A 499 2.49 -0.70 -23.22
N ALA A 500 2.44 -0.05 -24.39
CA ALA A 500 3.01 1.29 -24.58
C ALA A 500 2.37 2.31 -23.63
N ALA A 501 1.04 2.24 -23.44
CA ALA A 501 0.27 3.07 -22.52
C ALA A 501 0.77 3.05 -21.05
N GLU A 502 1.52 2.02 -20.65
CA GLU A 502 2.12 1.91 -19.32
C GLU A 502 3.48 2.61 -19.21
N LEU A 503 4.07 3.05 -20.33
CA LEU A 503 5.38 3.71 -20.35
C LEU A 503 5.31 5.19 -19.93
N ALA A 504 4.27 5.91 -20.37
CA ALA A 504 3.98 7.30 -20.00
C ALA A 504 2.54 7.68 -20.35
N ASP A 505 1.93 8.63 -19.64
CA ASP A 505 0.53 9.01 -19.88
C ASP A 505 0.27 9.56 -21.29
N SER A 506 1.24 10.27 -21.87
CA SER A 506 1.15 10.79 -23.25
C SER A 506 0.99 9.69 -24.30
N THR A 507 1.52 8.49 -24.04
CA THR A 507 1.45 7.35 -24.97
C THR A 507 0.06 6.72 -25.07
N ARG A 508 -0.89 7.11 -24.19
CA ARG A 508 -2.28 6.62 -24.21
C ARG A 508 -3.08 7.17 -25.39
N SER A 509 -2.69 8.32 -25.94
CA SER A 509 -3.37 8.96 -27.07
C SER A 509 -2.61 8.74 -28.38
N ILE A 510 -2.70 7.54 -28.93
CA ILE A 510 -2.07 7.18 -30.21
C ILE A 510 -2.79 7.89 -31.37
N ARG A 511 -2.01 8.62 -32.17
CA ARG A 511 -2.45 9.33 -33.38
C ARG A 511 -2.36 8.47 -34.63
N SER A 512 -1.23 7.78 -34.82
CA SER A 512 -0.97 6.94 -35.99
C SER A 512 -0.06 5.76 -35.64
N ILE A 513 -0.01 4.79 -36.55
CA ILE A 513 0.96 3.71 -36.51
C ILE A 513 1.77 3.76 -37.79
N ASP A 514 3.04 4.10 -37.66
CA ASP A 514 3.95 4.26 -38.78
C ASP A 514 4.73 2.96 -39.02
N GLN A 515 5.04 2.68 -40.30
CA GLN A 515 5.91 1.57 -40.71
C GLN A 515 5.47 0.18 -40.19
N LEU A 516 4.16 -0.02 -39.98
CA LEU A 516 3.61 -1.29 -39.52
C LEU A 516 3.87 -2.41 -40.53
N LYS A 517 4.52 -3.47 -40.07
CA LYS A 517 4.80 -4.69 -40.86
C LYS A 517 4.36 -5.92 -40.08
N PHE A 518 3.69 -6.85 -40.77
CA PHE A 518 3.44 -8.21 -40.28
C PHE A 518 4.22 -9.20 -41.13
N MET A 519 5.12 -9.96 -40.50
CA MET A 519 6.12 -10.79 -41.19
C MET A 519 5.94 -12.29 -40.91
N ALA A 520 5.20 -12.63 -39.87
CA ALA A 520 4.93 -14.02 -39.50
C ALA A 520 3.59 -14.15 -38.76
N PRO A 521 2.81 -15.21 -39.00
CA PRO A 521 1.62 -15.50 -38.21
C PRO A 521 2.00 -15.89 -36.78
N VAL A 522 1.14 -15.52 -35.83
CA VAL A 522 1.28 -15.86 -34.41
C VAL A 522 0.24 -16.92 -34.04
N PRO A 523 0.62 -18.19 -33.78
CA PRO A 523 -0.33 -19.24 -33.46
C PRO A 523 -0.82 -19.20 -32.00
N PRO A 524 -1.90 -19.94 -31.66
CA PRO A 524 -2.28 -20.26 -30.29
C PRO A 524 -1.10 -20.77 -29.45
N ALA A 525 -1.09 -20.45 -28.15
CA ALA A 525 -0.04 -20.82 -27.19
C ALA A 525 1.37 -20.28 -27.49
N ALA A 526 1.55 -19.47 -28.54
CA ALA A 526 2.84 -18.91 -28.90
C ALA A 526 3.42 -18.02 -27.78
N LEU A 527 4.76 -18.03 -27.69
CA LEU A 527 5.52 -17.11 -26.86
C LEU A 527 6.03 -15.96 -27.72
N VAL A 528 5.50 -14.77 -27.51
CA VAL A 528 5.84 -13.56 -28.25
C VAL A 528 6.71 -12.68 -27.38
N SER A 529 7.93 -12.41 -27.83
CA SER A 529 8.80 -11.40 -27.23
C SER A 529 8.47 -10.05 -27.83
N VAL A 530 8.16 -9.05 -27.01
CA VAL A 530 7.86 -7.67 -27.44
C VAL A 530 8.89 -6.72 -26.84
N GLN A 531 9.57 -5.95 -27.68
CA GLN A 531 10.46 -4.88 -27.28
C GLN A 531 9.80 -3.53 -27.60
N LEU A 532 9.74 -2.63 -26.63
CA LEU A 532 9.26 -1.26 -26.78
C LEU A 532 10.39 -0.28 -26.46
N ALA A 533 10.71 0.60 -27.41
CA ALA A 533 11.65 1.69 -27.23
C ALA A 533 10.88 3.03 -27.28
N HIS A 534 10.82 3.73 -26.14
CA HIS A 534 10.15 5.02 -26.03
C HIS A 534 11.10 6.15 -26.45
N GLU A 535 10.65 6.98 -27.38
CA GLU A 535 11.37 8.15 -27.90
C GLU A 535 10.55 9.42 -27.64
N PRO A 536 10.65 10.00 -26.43
CA PRO A 536 9.82 11.14 -26.03
C PRO A 536 9.93 12.34 -26.98
N GLN A 537 11.14 12.65 -27.40
CA GLN A 537 11.48 13.78 -28.28
C GLN A 537 10.86 13.68 -29.69
N ARG A 538 10.36 12.49 -30.05
CA ARG A 538 9.76 12.21 -31.36
C ARG A 538 8.29 11.80 -31.25
N TYR A 539 7.71 11.89 -30.06
CA TYR A 539 6.36 11.44 -29.75
C TYR A 539 6.07 10.02 -30.25
N ARG A 540 7.04 9.11 -30.05
CA ARG A 540 7.03 7.79 -30.68
C ARG A 540 7.40 6.67 -29.73
N VAL A 541 6.76 5.51 -29.89
CA VAL A 541 7.17 4.23 -29.29
C VAL A 541 7.44 3.24 -30.42
N ARG A 542 8.70 2.89 -30.65
CA ARG A 542 9.05 1.82 -31.61
C ARG A 542 8.81 0.48 -30.96
N PHE A 543 8.24 -0.46 -31.72
CA PHE A 543 8.02 -1.81 -31.25
C PHE A 543 8.56 -2.86 -32.21
N ARG A 544 9.00 -3.99 -31.64
CA ARG A 544 9.28 -5.23 -32.37
C ARG A 544 8.72 -6.40 -31.59
N ALA A 545 8.00 -7.28 -32.29
CA ALA A 545 7.46 -8.52 -31.77
C ALA A 545 8.13 -9.70 -32.49
N ARG A 546 8.57 -10.71 -31.74
CA ARG A 546 9.28 -11.89 -32.24
C ARG A 546 8.71 -13.19 -31.69
N LEU A 547 8.76 -14.24 -32.52
CA LEU A 547 8.56 -15.64 -32.16
C LEU A 547 9.91 -16.35 -32.22
N GLY A 548 10.54 -16.55 -31.07
CA GLY A 548 11.95 -16.97 -31.03
C GLY A 548 12.83 -15.96 -31.75
N THR A 549 13.54 -16.39 -32.81
CA THR A 549 14.41 -15.52 -33.61
C THR A 549 13.67 -14.79 -34.75
N ARG A 550 12.44 -15.20 -35.08
CA ARG A 550 11.70 -14.66 -36.22
C ARG A 550 10.90 -13.43 -35.81
N GLU A 551 11.09 -12.31 -36.50
CA GLU A 551 10.23 -11.13 -36.35
C GLU A 551 8.84 -11.42 -36.92
N CYS A 552 7.79 -11.18 -36.12
CA CYS A 552 6.40 -11.38 -36.51
C CYS A 552 5.68 -10.05 -36.76
N ALA A 553 6.01 -9.00 -36.01
CA ALA A 553 5.53 -7.66 -36.29
C ALA A 553 6.53 -6.58 -35.87
N SER A 554 6.55 -5.44 -36.55
CA SER A 554 7.30 -4.26 -36.14
C SER A 554 6.63 -2.98 -36.65
N GLY A 555 6.96 -1.86 -36.01
CA GLY A 555 6.41 -0.56 -36.36
C GLY A 555 6.68 0.49 -35.29
N ALA A 556 5.98 1.61 -35.39
CA ALA A 556 6.07 2.71 -34.46
C ALA A 556 4.69 3.29 -34.13
N LEU A 557 4.34 3.34 -32.86
CA LEU A 557 3.15 4.06 -32.38
C LEU A 557 3.55 5.54 -32.24
N VAL A 558 2.81 6.43 -32.90
CA VAL A 558 3.00 7.89 -32.78
C VAL A 558 1.87 8.43 -31.91
N TYR A 559 2.20 9.12 -30.82
CA TYR A 559 1.23 9.69 -29.89
C TYR A 559 1.18 11.21 -29.99
N ARG A 560 0.15 11.82 -29.40
CA ARG A 560 -0.03 13.28 -29.42
C ARG A 560 0.90 13.96 -28.41
N GLU A 561 1.31 15.18 -28.73
CA GLU A 561 1.92 16.08 -27.75
C GLU A 561 0.90 16.30 -26.62
N ALA A 562 1.36 16.32 -25.37
CA ALA A 562 0.48 16.61 -24.25
C ALA A 562 0.20 18.12 -24.27
N ASP A 563 -1.07 18.50 -24.42
CA ASP A 563 -1.52 19.90 -24.37
C ASP A 563 -1.26 20.53 -22.99
#